data_AF-A0A959SNP4-F1
#
_entry.id   AF-A0A959SNP4-F1
#
_cell.length_a   1.000
_cell.length_b   1.000
_cell.length_c   1.000
_cell.angle_alpha   90.00
_cell.angle_beta   90.00
_cell.angle_gamma   90.00
#
_symmetry.space_group_name_H-M   'P 1'
#
loop_
_entity.id
_entity.type
_entity.pdbx_description
1 polymer ?
#
loop_
_entity_poly.entity_id
_entity_poly.type
_entity_poly.pdbx_seq_one_letter_code
_entity_poly.pdbx_strand_id
1 'polypeptide(L)'
;MQLKEGRDRAELLDDPTYSRAIVRSLEVIGEAVKKLPPEVRSKYPQVEWADMAGMRDVLIHHYFGIDHDIVWGVLQQEIPELHHELQRIIALESA
;
A
#
# COMPACT_ATOMS: atom_id res chain seq x y z
N MET A 1 5.36 -3.50 7.14
CA MET A 1 6.25 -3.92 6.04
C MET A 1 7.58 -3.21 6.25
N GLN A 2 8.62 -3.91 6.70
CA GLN A 2 9.96 -3.33 6.78
C GLN A 2 10.60 -3.46 5.40
N LEU A 3 10.75 -2.35 4.69
CA LEU A 3 11.67 -2.28 3.56
C LEU A 3 13.06 -2.57 4.13
N LYS A 4 13.80 -3.53 3.55
CA LYS A 4 15.21 -3.72 3.93
C LYS A 4 15.93 -2.39 3.74
N GLU A 5 16.60 -1.91 4.78
CA GLU A 5 17.47 -0.73 4.67
C GLU A 5 18.46 -0.95 3.51
N GLY A 6 18.55 0.03 2.61
CA GLY A 6 19.55 0.07 1.55
C GLY A 6 19.11 -0.27 0.13
N ARG A 7 17.81 -0.48 -0.15
CA ARG A 7 17.34 -0.65 -1.54
C ARG A 7 16.75 0.63 -2.11
N ASP A 8 17.20 1.01 -3.30
CA ASP A 8 16.77 2.21 -4.01
C ASP A 8 15.79 1.91 -5.16
N ARG A 9 15.36 2.96 -5.87
CA ARG A 9 14.45 2.85 -7.02
C ARG A 9 15.03 1.96 -8.13
N ALA A 10 16.34 2.00 -8.36
CA ALA A 10 16.97 1.24 -9.44
C ALA A 10 16.84 -0.26 -9.16
N GLU A 11 16.97 -0.69 -7.91
CA GLU A 11 16.73 -2.09 -7.53
C GLU A 11 15.27 -2.54 -7.74
N LEU A 12 14.28 -1.64 -7.64
CA LEU A 12 12.88 -1.96 -7.98
C LEU A 12 12.72 -2.29 -9.47
N LEU A 13 13.53 -1.69 -10.34
CA LEU A 13 13.53 -1.94 -11.78
C LEU A 13 14.38 -3.15 -12.16
N ASP A 14 15.56 -3.29 -11.53
CA ASP A 14 16.58 -4.28 -11.90
C ASP A 14 16.38 -5.65 -11.23
N ASP A 15 15.58 -5.73 -10.15
CA ASP A 15 15.21 -7.00 -9.50
C ASP A 15 13.72 -7.33 -9.71
N PRO A 16 13.39 -8.17 -10.71
CA PRO A 16 12.01 -8.59 -10.96
C PRO A 16 11.35 -9.30 -9.77
N THR A 17 12.13 -9.95 -8.90
CA THR A 17 11.60 -10.60 -7.69
C THR A 17 11.19 -9.57 -6.66
N TYR A 18 12.01 -8.54 -6.47
CA TYR A 18 11.69 -7.44 -5.58
C TYR A 18 10.45 -6.67 -6.08
N SER A 19 10.40 -6.33 -7.37
CA SER A 19 9.22 -5.69 -7.99
C SER A 19 7.94 -6.50 -7.76
N ARG A 20 7.95 -7.80 -8.06
CA ARG A 20 6.79 -8.68 -7.82
C ARG A 20 6.40 -8.74 -6.34
N ALA A 21 7.37 -8.78 -5.43
CA ALA A 21 7.09 -8.82 -3.99
C ALA A 21 6.42 -7.52 -3.50
N ILE A 22 6.86 -6.37 -4.01
CA ILE A 22 6.25 -5.07 -3.72
C ILE A 22 4.83 -5.00 -4.26
N VAL A 23 4.65 -5.28 -5.57
CA VAL A 23 3.32 -5.24 -6.21
C VAL A 23 2.35 -6.16 -5.46
N ARG A 24 2.78 -7.38 -5.12
CA ARG A 24 1.96 -8.32 -4.35
C ARG A 24 1.60 -7.78 -2.97
N SER A 25 2.52 -7.08 -2.30
CA SER A 25 2.24 -6.49 -0.99
C SER A 25 1.19 -5.38 -1.07
N LEU A 26 1.25 -4.53 -2.10
CA LEU A 26 0.26 -3.48 -2.35
C LEU A 26 -1.11 -4.06 -2.69
N GLU A 27 -1.17 -5.13 -3.50
CA GLU A 27 -2.42 -5.86 -3.77
C GLU A 27 -3.06 -6.39 -2.49
N VAL A 28 -2.27 -6.98 -1.59
CA VAL A 28 -2.75 -7.53 -0.32
C VAL A 28 -3.32 -6.42 0.57
N ILE A 29 -2.69 -5.25 0.61
CA ILE A 29 -3.21 -4.09 1.35
C ILE A 29 -4.57 -3.66 0.79
N GLY A 30 -4.70 -3.46 -0.52
CA GLY A 30 -5.98 -3.06 -1.12
C GLY A 30 -7.08 -4.11 -0.93
N GLU A 31 -6.75 -5.39 -1.00
CA GLU A 31 -7.69 -6.48 -0.71
C GLU A 31 -8.12 -6.49 0.77
N ALA A 32 -7.21 -6.22 1.70
CA ALA A 32 -7.54 -6.10 3.12
C ALA A 32 -8.50 -4.94 3.38
N VAL A 33 -8.30 -3.79 2.71
CA VAL A 33 -9.19 -2.64 2.82
C VAL A 33 -10.61 -2.96 2.34
N LYS A 34 -10.77 -3.74 1.26
CA LYS A 34 -12.09 -4.19 0.77
C LYS A 34 -12.83 -5.07 1.78
N LYS A 35 -12.11 -5.73 2.69
CA LYS A 35 -12.68 -6.59 3.75
C LYS A 35 -12.98 -5.82 5.04
N LEU A 36 -12.60 -4.55 5.14
CA LEU A 36 -12.93 -3.74 6.30
C LEU A 36 -14.44 -3.45 6.36
N PRO A 37 -15.07 -3.58 7.54
CA PRO A 37 -16.45 -3.20 7.72
C PRO A 37 -16.69 -1.73 7.30
N PRO A 38 -17.81 -1.41 6.64
CA PRO A 38 -18.12 -0.04 6.22
C PRO A 38 -18.05 1.00 7.35
N GLU A 39 -18.44 0.61 8.56
CA GLU A 39 -18.40 1.44 9.75
C GLU A 39 -16.98 1.88 10.13
N VAL A 40 -15.97 1.02 9.97
CA VAL A 40 -14.57 1.36 10.24
C VAL A 40 -14.07 2.40 9.24
N ARG A 41 -14.38 2.21 7.96
CA ARG A 41 -13.99 3.14 6.89
C ARG A 41 -14.67 4.51 7.06
N SER A 42 -15.92 4.50 7.51
CA SER A 42 -16.69 5.72 7.78
C SER A 42 -16.21 6.45 9.04
N LYS A 43 -15.72 5.70 10.05
CA LYS A 43 -15.19 6.25 11.30
C LYS A 43 -13.85 6.95 11.11
N TYR A 44 -13.04 6.52 10.15
CA TYR A 44 -11.73 7.11 9.86
C TYR A 44 -11.64 7.61 8.41
N PRO A 45 -12.36 8.68 8.04
CA PRO A 45 -12.40 9.19 6.68
C PRO A 45 -11.10 9.88 6.25
N GLN A 46 -10.19 10.17 7.19
CA GLN A 46 -8.87 10.74 6.88
C GLN A 46 -7.91 9.74 6.24
N VAL A 47 -8.25 8.45 6.25
CA VAL A 47 -7.49 7.42 5.54
C VAL A 47 -8.14 7.23 4.16
N GLU A 48 -7.33 7.29 3.11
CA GLU A 48 -7.78 7.12 1.72
C GLU A 48 -8.07 5.65 1.38
N TRP A 49 -9.11 5.08 2.00
CA TRP A 49 -9.52 3.67 1.82
C TRP A 49 -9.86 3.33 0.38
N ALA A 50 -10.53 4.24 -0.32
CA ALA A 50 -10.96 4.04 -1.69
C ALA A 50 -9.76 3.93 -2.63
N ASP A 51 -8.75 4.79 -2.44
CA ASP A 51 -7.55 4.83 -3.27
C ASP A 51 -6.70 3.56 -3.09
N MET A 52 -6.58 3.04 -1.86
CA MET A 52 -5.92 1.75 -1.63
C MET A 52 -6.64 0.58 -2.32
N ALA A 53 -7.98 0.57 -2.28
CA ALA A 53 -8.77 -0.45 -2.95
C ALA A 53 -8.65 -0.33 -4.50
N GLY A 54 -8.63 0.90 -5.02
CA GLY A 54 -8.47 1.21 -6.44
C GLY A 54 -7.06 0.89 -6.96
N MET A 55 -6.02 1.16 -6.19
CA MET A 55 -4.63 0.82 -6.52
C MET A 55 -4.48 -0.69 -6.77
N ARG A 56 -5.09 -1.52 -5.92
CA ARG A 56 -5.13 -2.98 -6.14
C ARG A 56 -5.79 -3.33 -7.47
N ASP A 57 -6.88 -2.67 -7.83
CA ASP A 57 -7.57 -2.92 -9.11
C ASP A 57 -6.71 -2.50 -10.30
N VAL A 58 -5.93 -1.42 -10.20
CA VAL A 58 -4.98 -1.03 -11.25
C VAL A 58 -3.84 -2.06 -11.37
N LEU A 59 -3.22 -2.45 -10.26
CA LEU A 59 -2.04 -3.33 -10.25
C LEU A 59 -2.34 -4.72 -10.84
N ILE A 60 -3.51 -5.30 -10.57
CA ILE A 60 -3.87 -6.63 -11.07
C ILE A 60 -4.28 -6.64 -12.56
N HIS A 61 -4.83 -5.54 -13.08
CA HIS A 61 -5.32 -5.46 -14.47
C HIS A 61 -4.27 -4.89 -15.43
N HIS A 62 -3.38 -4.01 -14.95
CA HIS A 62 -2.34 -3.35 -15.73
C HIS A 62 -0.93 -3.89 -15.45
N TYR A 63 -0.82 -5.15 -15.02
CA TYR A 63 0.45 -5.83 -14.67
C TYR A 63 1.58 -5.67 -15.70
N PHE A 64 1.27 -5.60 -17.01
CA PHE A 64 2.27 -5.41 -18.07
C PHE A 64 2.68 -3.95 -18.33
N GLY A 65 2.09 -2.98 -17.63
CA GLY A 65 2.33 -1.54 -17.80
C GLY A 65 2.33 -0.78 -16.49
N ILE A 66 2.73 -1.43 -15.38
CA ILE A 66 2.88 -0.77 -14.08
C ILE A 66 3.96 0.29 -14.21
N ASP A 67 3.60 1.53 -13.87
CA ASP A 67 4.56 2.62 -13.75
C ASP A 67 5.32 2.48 -12.42
N HIS A 68 6.59 2.08 -12.51
CA HIS A 68 7.45 1.90 -11.34
C HIS A 68 7.74 3.22 -10.61
N ASP A 69 7.58 4.38 -11.25
CA ASP A 69 7.69 5.68 -10.56
C ASP A 69 6.53 5.90 -9.60
N ILE A 70 5.31 5.54 -10.02
CA ILE A 70 4.13 5.59 -9.16
C ILE A 70 4.30 4.62 -7.98
N VAL A 71 4.72 3.37 -8.26
CA VAL A 71 4.96 2.38 -7.20
C VAL A 71 6.02 2.85 -6.21
N TRP A 72 7.10 3.44 -6.70
CA TRP A 72 8.16 3.98 -5.85
C TRP A 72 7.66 5.15 -4.98
N GLY A 73 6.87 6.07 -5.54
CA GLY A 73 6.23 7.16 -4.79
C GLY A 73 5.35 6.63 -3.65
N VAL A 74 4.49 5.65 -3.95
CA VAL A 74 3.65 4.98 -2.95
C VAL A 74 4.51 4.37 -1.83
N LEU A 75 5.60 3.69 -2.17
CA LEU A 75 6.48 3.07 -1.17
C LEU A 75 7.16 4.08 -0.24
N GLN A 76 7.57 5.24 -0.77
CA GLN A 76 8.36 6.21 -0.02
C GLN A 76 7.51 7.18 0.80
N GLN A 77 6.28 7.49 0.35
CA GLN A 77 5.44 8.53 0.96
C GLN A 77 4.19 7.92 1.60
N GLU A 78 3.37 7.27 0.78
CA GLU A 78 2.03 6.80 1.20
C GLU A 78 2.10 5.67 2.23
N ILE A 79 2.99 4.69 2.04
CA ILE A 79 3.06 3.52 2.94
C ILE A 79 3.53 3.89 4.36
N PRO A 80 4.59 4.71 4.56
CA PRO A 80 4.96 5.19 5.89
C PRO A 80 3.85 5.99 6.58
N GLU A 81 3.21 6.90 5.86
CA GLU A 81 2.11 7.73 6.39
C GLU A 81 0.91 6.86 6.80
N LEU A 82 0.50 5.94 5.94
CA LEU A 82 -0.54 4.95 6.25
C LEU A 82 -0.17 4.12 7.47
N HIS A 83 1.09 3.67 7.58
CA HIS A 83 1.52 2.89 8.74
C HIS A 83 1.34 3.68 10.04
N HIS A 84 1.72 4.95 10.06
CA HIS A 84 1.55 5.83 11.21
C HIS A 84 0.07 6.02 11.55
N GLU A 85 -0.78 6.26 10.54
CA GLU A 85 -2.21 6.44 10.72
C GLU A 85 -2.87 5.20 11.32
N LEU A 86 -2.56 4.02 10.79
CA LEU A 86 -3.08 2.75 11.28
C LEU A 86 -2.63 2.47 12.71
N GLN A 87 -1.39 2.80 13.09
CA GLN A 87 -0.93 2.66 14.48
C GLN A 87 -1.74 3.57 15.42
N ARG A 88 -2.03 4.81 15.02
CA ARG A 88 -2.89 5.72 15.80
C ARG A 88 -4.31 5.16 15.96
N ILE A 89 -4.89 4.65 14.88
CA ILE A 89 -6.23 4.04 14.88
C ILE A 89 -6.27 2.83 15.83
N ILE A 90 -5.30 1.92 15.72
CA ILE A 90 -5.20 0.75 16.60
C ILE A 90 -5.10 1.15 18.07
N ALA A 91 -4.28 2.16 18.39
CA ALA A 91 -4.14 2.65 19.75
C ALA A 91 -5.45 3.26 20.29
N LEU A 92 -6.23 3.96 19.45
CA LEU A 92 -7.52 4.54 19.83
C LEU A 92 -8.59 3.47 20.08
N GLU A 93 -8.62 2.39 19.29
CA GLU A 93 -9.61 1.31 19.45
C GLU A 93 -9.24 0.30 20.53
N SER A 94 -7.99 0.30 20.98
CA SER A 94 -7.49 -0.57 22.04
C SER A 94 -7.55 0.07 23.44
N ALA A 95 -8.02 1.32 23.52
CA ALA A 95 -8.19 2.08 24.76
C ALA A 95 -9.60 1.94 25.32
#